data_AF-A0A9W9TLE0-F1
#
_entry.id   AF-A0A9W9TLE0-F1
#
_cell.length_a   1.000
_cell.length_b   1.000
_cell.length_c   1.000
_cell.angle_alpha   90.00
_cell.angle_beta   90.00
_cell.angle_gamma   90.00
#
_symmetry.space_group_name_H-M   'P 1'
#
loop_
_entity.id
_entity.type
_entity.pdbx_description
1 polymer ?
#
loop_
_entity_poly.entity_id
_entity_poly.type
_entity_poly.pdbx_seq_one_letter_code
_entity_poly.pdbx_strand_id
1 'polypeptide(L)'
;MSEWSREETIIMLYFTSRGLQPKPVRSLLQRRGYDRSTRAIEHKISAITRDNPHLRPTRGQWDLNAVDRWIDDYLQDHQLVNKLIHFSSPGC
;
A
#
# COMPACT_ATOMS: atom_id res chain seq x y z
N MET A 1 -7.84 -17.00 5.82
CA MET A 1 -6.94 -15.85 5.57
C MET A 1 -7.76 -14.59 5.81
N SER A 2 -7.36 -13.70 6.71
CA SER A 2 -8.13 -12.46 6.96
C SER A 2 -8.20 -11.62 5.69
N GLU A 3 -9.39 -11.16 5.32
CA GLU A 3 -9.63 -10.33 4.14
C GLU A 3 -8.83 -9.02 4.25
N TRP A 4 -8.24 -8.55 3.15
CA TRP A 4 -7.51 -7.27 3.14
C TRP A 4 -8.52 -6.15 2.94
N SER A 5 -8.52 -5.17 3.85
CA SER A 5 -9.35 -3.99 3.65
C SER A 5 -8.81 -3.14 2.50
N ARG A 6 -9.65 -2.24 1.97
CA ARG A 6 -9.20 -1.30 0.94
C ARG A 6 -8.07 -0.44 1.49
N GLU A 7 -8.27 0.17 2.66
CA GLU A 7 -7.30 1.06 3.30
C GLU A 7 -5.94 0.39 3.51
N GLU A 8 -5.97 -0.84 4.01
CA GLU A 8 -4.77 -1.65 4.22
C GLU A 8 -3.99 -1.88 2.91
N THR A 9 -4.72 -2.20 1.84
CA THR A 9 -4.16 -2.43 0.51
C THR A 9 -3.49 -1.17 -0.04
N ILE A 10 -4.13 -0.01 0.14
CA ILE A 10 -3.62 1.29 -0.33
C ILE A 10 -2.37 1.69 0.43
N ILE A 11 -2.42 1.65 1.76
CA ILE A 11 -1.29 1.98 2.62
C ILE A 11 -0.09 1.13 2.21
N MET A 12 -0.28 -0.19 2.12
CA MET A 12 0.78 -1.10 1.73
C MET A 12 1.36 -0.75 0.35
N LEU A 13 0.51 -0.61 -0.68
CA LEU A 13 0.97 -0.37 -2.05
C LEU A 13 1.66 1.00 -2.19
N TYR A 14 1.11 2.05 -1.58
CA TYR A 14 1.61 3.41 -1.61
C TYR A 14 3.03 3.52 -1.02
N PHE A 15 3.25 2.92 0.15
CA PHE A 15 4.54 3.00 0.82
C PHE A 15 5.57 2.07 0.17
N THR A 16 5.16 0.88 -0.27
CA THR A 16 6.07 -0.01 -1.00
C THR A 16 6.49 0.58 -2.35
N SER A 17 5.60 1.24 -3.08
CA SER A 17 5.96 1.88 -4.34
C SER A 17 6.98 3.01 -4.16
N ARG A 18 6.97 3.67 -3.00
CA ARG A 18 7.93 4.70 -2.57
C ARG A 18 9.21 4.14 -1.94
N GLY A 19 9.44 2.83 -2.05
CA GLY A 19 10.68 2.18 -1.64
C GLY A 19 10.73 1.74 -0.18
N LEU A 20 9.62 1.84 0.58
CA LEU A 20 9.61 1.27 1.93
C LEU A 20 9.62 -0.26 1.87
N GLN A 21 10.53 -0.83 2.64
CA GLN A 21 10.67 -2.27 2.78
C GLN A 21 9.47 -2.88 3.53
N PRO A 22 9.19 -4.18 3.38
CA PRO A 22 8.05 -4.84 4.03
C PRO A 22 8.02 -4.70 5.56
N LYS A 23 9.18 -4.60 6.23
CA LYS A 23 9.28 -4.41 7.68
C LYS A 23 8.69 -3.06 8.13
N PRO A 24 9.16 -1.89 7.62
CA PRO A 24 8.51 -0.60 7.87
C PRO A 24 7.01 -0.57 7.55
N VAL A 25 6.61 -1.17 6.42
CA VAL A 25 5.20 -1.22 6.01
C VAL A 25 4.38 -2.01 7.03
N ARG A 26 4.88 -3.16 7.50
CA ARG A 26 4.26 -3.92 8.59
C ARG A 26 4.08 -3.07 9.85
N SER A 27 5.13 -2.36 10.29
CA SER A 27 5.04 -1.50 11.48
C SER A 27 4.00 -0.40 11.30
N LEU A 28 3.87 0.17 10.10
CA LEU A 28 2.88 1.18 9.80
C LEU A 28 1.45 0.61 9.80
N LEU A 29 1.25 -0.56 9.19
CA LEU A 29 -0.02 -1.29 9.24
C LEU A 29 -0.42 -1.63 10.68
N GLN A 30 0.52 -2.10 11.50
CA GLN A 30 0.29 -2.43 12.90
C GLN A 30 -0.13 -1.19 13.71
N ARG A 31 0.49 -0.03 13.47
CA ARG A 31 0.11 1.26 14.09
C ARG A 31 -1.30 1.72 13.69
N ARG A 32 -1.81 1.24 12.56
CA ARG A 32 -3.16 1.53 12.05
C ARG A 32 -4.18 0.44 12.44
N GLY A 33 -3.78 -0.55 13.26
CA GLY A 33 -4.66 -1.62 13.75
C GLY A 33 -4.67 -2.88 12.90
N TYR A 34 -3.83 -2.98 11.87
CA TYR A 34 -3.75 -4.15 11.00
C TYR A 34 -2.57 -5.05 11.36
N ASP A 35 -2.82 -6.33 11.64
CA ASP A 35 -1.76 -7.31 11.90
C ASP A 35 -1.47 -8.16 10.66
N ARG A 36 -0.36 -7.83 9.98
CA ARG A 36 0.15 -8.59 8.83
C ARG A 36 1.60 -8.97 9.02
N SER A 37 1.94 -10.17 8.57
CA SER A 37 3.34 -10.57 8.42
C SER A 37 3.96 -9.94 7.17
N THR A 38 5.28 -9.80 7.15
CA THR A 38 6.02 -9.33 5.97
C THR A 38 5.76 -10.23 4.75
N ARG A 39 5.64 -11.54 4.97
CA ARG A 39 5.29 -12.50 3.91
C ARG A 39 3.89 -12.26 3.34
N ALA A 40 2.92 -11.89 4.19
CA ALA A 40 1.58 -11.56 3.72
C ALA A 40 1.58 -10.29 2.85
N ILE A 41 2.37 -9.29 3.23
CA ILE A 41 2.60 -8.06 2.44
C ILE A 41 3.20 -8.41 1.07
N GLU A 42 4.29 -9.17 1.04
CA GLU A 42 4.95 -9.58 -0.20
C GLU A 42 4.03 -10.39 -1.12
N HIS A 43 3.28 -11.35 -0.55
CA HIS A 43 2.29 -12.12 -1.30
C HIS A 43 1.17 -11.23 -1.86
N LYS A 44 0.69 -10.24 -1.10
CA LYS A 44 -0.36 -9.32 -1.54
C LYS A 44 0.14 -8.41 -2.67
N ILE A 45 1.35 -7.87 -2.55
CA ILE A 45 2.00 -7.10 -3.62
C ILE A 45 2.15 -7.94 -4.89
N SER A 46 2.60 -9.19 -4.74
CA SER A 46 2.75 -10.12 -5.87
C SER A 46 1.41 -10.42 -6.55
N ALA A 47 0.33 -10.55 -5.78
CA ALA A 47 -1.01 -10.72 -6.33
C ALA A 47 -1.47 -9.47 -7.09
N ILE A 48 -1.35 -8.27 -6.49
CA ILE A 48 -1.76 -7.01 -7.14
C ILE A 48 -1.01 -6.80 -8.45
N THR A 49 0.31 -6.98 -8.46
CA THR A 49 1.15 -6.77 -9.66
C THR A 49 0.96 -7.85 -10.73
N ARG A 50 0.55 -9.06 -10.33
CA ARG A 50 0.14 -10.12 -11.28
C ARG A 50 -1.18 -9.77 -11.95
N ASP A 51 -2.15 -9.30 -11.16
CA ASP A 51 -3.50 -9.01 -11.65
C ASP A 51 -3.55 -7.64 -12.38
N ASN A 52 -2.57 -6.76 -12.13
CA ASN A 52 -2.41 -5.44 -12.74
C ASN A 52 -0.99 -5.29 -13.31
N PRO A 53 -0.71 -5.81 -14.52
CA PRO A 53 0.65 -5.82 -15.07
C PRO A 53 1.28 -4.44 -15.23
N HIS A 54 0.48 -3.39 -15.40
CA HIS A 54 0.92 -2.00 -15.50
C HIS A 54 1.52 -1.44 -14.18
N LEU A 55 1.27 -2.09 -13.04
CA LEU A 55 1.88 -1.75 -11.75
C LEU A 55 3.19 -2.49 -11.48
N ARG A 56 3.58 -3.43 -12.35
CA ARG A 56 4.74 -4.28 -12.11
C ARG A 56 6.02 -3.43 -12.12
N PRO A 57 6.87 -3.54 -11.07
CA PRO A 57 8.14 -2.81 -11.05
C PRO A 57 9.03 -3.22 -12.22
N THR A 58 9.58 -2.25 -12.93
CA THR A 58 10.56 -2.47 -13.99
C THR A 58 11.95 -2.21 -13.42
N ARG A 59 12.83 -3.22 -13.45
CA ARG A 59 14.18 -3.15 -12.84
C ARG A 59 14.17 -2.72 -11.36
N GLY A 60 13.13 -3.12 -10.62
CA GLY A 60 12.96 -2.77 -9.21
C GLY A 60 12.41 -1.36 -8.95
N GLN A 61 12.09 -0.59 -10.00
CA GLN A 61 11.46 0.72 -9.87
C GLN A 61 9.98 0.64 -10.19
N TRP A 62 9.16 1.22 -9.31
CA TRP A 62 7.72 1.36 -9.50
C TRP A 62 7.41 2.57 -10.39
N ASP A 63 6.41 2.43 -11.25
CA ASP A 63 5.78 3.59 -11.88
C ASP A 63 4.82 4.23 -10.88
N LEU A 64 5.28 5.31 -10.24
CA LEU A 64 4.51 6.02 -9.21
C LEU A 64 3.21 6.61 -9.77
N ASN A 65 3.21 7.06 -11.04
CA ASN A 65 2.01 7.61 -11.65
C ASN A 65 0.97 6.51 -11.91
N ALA A 66 1.41 5.33 -12.32
CA ALA A 66 0.53 4.17 -12.47
C ALA A 66 -0.05 3.72 -11.13
N VAL A 67 0.77 3.72 -10.07
CA VAL A 67 0.32 3.37 -8.71
C VAL A 67 -0.66 4.39 -8.15
N ASP A 68 -0.37 5.70 -8.26
CA ASP A 68 -1.25 6.74 -7.72
C ASP A 68 -2.60 6.73 -8.47
N ARG A 69 -2.60 6.56 -9.80
CA ARG A 69 -3.84 6.40 -10.58
C ARG A 69 -4.63 5.17 -10.15
N TRP A 70 -3.97 4.03 -9.95
CA TRP A 70 -4.64 2.82 -9.49
C TRP A 70 -5.23 3.00 -8.09
N ILE A 71 -4.54 3.72 -7.20
CA ILE A 71 -5.04 4.03 -5.86
C ILE A 71 -6.31 4.89 -5.97
N ASP A 72 -6.30 5.94 -6.79
CA ASP A 72 -7.47 6.81 -6.99
C ASP A 72 -8.67 6.01 -7.54
N ASP A 73 -8.44 5.18 -8.56
CA ASP A 73 -9.46 4.30 -9.15
C ASP A 73 -9.99 3.26 -8.15
N TYR A 74 -9.12 2.74 -7.27
CA TYR A 74 -9.44 1.70 -6.31
C TYR A 74 -10.22 2.22 -5.09
N LEU A 75 -10.01 3.46 -4.64
CA LEU A 75 -10.82 4.05 -3.57
C LEU A 75 -12.15 4.59 -4.06
N GLN A 76 -12.19 5.18 -5.25
CA GLN A 76 -13.28 6.05 -5.71
C GLN A 76 -13.57 7.23 -4.74
N ASP A 77 -12.71 7.50 -3.76
CA ASP A 77 -12.80 8.57 -2.76
C ASP A 77 -11.43 9.18 -2.49
N HIS A 78 -11.18 10.32 -3.14
CA HIS A 78 -9.89 11.03 -3.08
C HIS A 78 -9.62 11.65 -1.70
N GLN A 79 -10.64 11.92 -0.88
CA GLN A 79 -10.42 12.48 0.47
C GLN A 79 -9.86 11.43 1.42
N LEU A 80 -10.20 10.16 1.20
CA LEU A 80 -9.80 9.05 2.04
C LEU A 80 -8.33 8.66 1.77
N VAL A 81 -7.85 8.78 0.52
CA VAL A 81 -6.42 8.63 0.15
C VAL A 81 -5.54 9.54 1.01
N ASN A 82 -5.84 10.84 1.02
CA ASN A 82 -5.04 11.83 1.75
C ASN A 82 -4.98 11.55 3.25
N LYS A 83 -6.06 11.06 3.85
CA LYS A 83 -6.09 10.68 5.28
C LYS A 83 -5.24 9.46 5.58
N LEU A 84 -5.13 8.51 4.66
CA LEU A 84 -4.39 7.26 4.86
C LEU A 84 -2.87 7.45 4.67
N ILE A 85 -2.48 8.26 3.68
CA ILE A 85 -1.06 8.48 3.34
C ILE A 85 -0.40 9.55 4.22
N HIS A 86 -1.18 10.47 4.80
CA HIS A 86 -0.62 11.40 5.78
C HIS A 86 -0.21 10.66 7.06
N PHE A 87 1.03 10.89 7.48
CA PHE A 87 1.42 10.68 8.85
C PHE A 87 0.57 11.63 9.71
N SER A 88 -0.43 11.10 10.40
CA SER A 88 -0.96 11.81 11.55
C SER A 88 0.17 11.88 12.56
N SER A 89 0.85 13.03 12.62
CA SER A 89 1.59 13.40 13.82
C SER A 89 0.59 13.30 14.97
N PRO A 90 0.81 12.43 15.97
CA PRO A 90 0.19 12.69 17.24
C PRO A 90 0.71 14.07 17.64
N GLY A 91 -0.20 15.03 17.79
CA GLY A 91 0.15 16.27 18.47
C GLY A 91 0.69 15.90 19.85
N CYS A 92 1.95 16.22 20.09
CA CYS A 92 2.62 16.54 21.34
C CYS A 92 4.12 16.68 21.06
#